data_AF-T0Z1S4-F1
#
_entry.id   AF-T0Z1S4-F1
#
_cell.length_a   1.000
_cell.length_b   1.000
_cell.length_c   1.000
_cell.angle_alpha   90.00
_cell.angle_beta   90.00
_cell.angle_gamma   90.00
#
_symmetry.space_group_name_H-M   'P 1'
#
loop_
_entity.id
_entity.type
_entity.pdbx_description
1 polymer ?
#
loop_
_entity_poly.entity_id
_entity_poly.type
_entity_poly.pdbx_seq_one_letter_code
_entity_poly.pdbx_strand_id
1 'polypeptide(L)'
;MTPNPLLGVFFHWIGGFAAASFYVPYRSVRGWSWEVFWLVGGVFSWILAPWLFASCATHNLLAVLEATPPRTLALCYFFGILWGFGGLTYGLTMRYLGIALGTAIALGLTAAFGTLIPPLVSGQLFGSLIHTTGGRVVLLGIAVALAGIAVVGKAGHDK
;
A
#
# COMPACT_ATOMS: atom_id res chain seq x y z
N MET A 1 -26.42 4.78 5.24
CA MET A 1 -25.99 3.41 5.56
C MET A 1 -25.43 3.42 6.98
N THR A 2 -25.89 2.53 7.86
CA THR A 2 -25.34 2.38 9.22
C THR A 2 -23.96 1.71 9.13
N PRO A 3 -22.89 2.33 9.67
CA PRO A 3 -21.57 1.68 9.69
C PRO A 3 -21.63 0.38 10.50
N ASN A 4 -21.11 -0.73 9.95
CA ASN A 4 -20.96 -2.00 10.67
C ASN A 4 -19.47 -2.26 10.96
N PRO A 5 -18.99 -1.98 12.19
CA PRO A 5 -17.59 -2.13 12.54
C PRO A 5 -17.07 -3.57 12.39
N LEU A 6 -17.91 -4.58 12.68
CA LEU A 6 -17.52 -5.99 12.58
C LEU A 6 -17.24 -6.39 11.14
N LEU A 7 -18.09 -5.94 10.22
CA LEU A 7 -17.88 -6.16 8.79
C LEU A 7 -16.62 -5.45 8.29
N GLY A 8 -16.36 -4.23 8.79
CA GLY A 8 -15.12 -3.51 8.50
C GLY A 8 -13.87 -4.26 8.96
N VAL A 9 -13.86 -4.78 10.20
CA VAL A 9 -12.77 -5.60 10.73
C VAL A 9 -12.59 -6.87 9.90
N PHE A 10 -13.68 -7.53 9.52
CA PHE A 10 -13.64 -8.74 8.70
C PHE A 10 -13.02 -8.49 7.32
N PHE A 11 -13.43 -7.43 6.62
CA PHE A 11 -12.83 -7.05 5.34
C PHE A 11 -11.37 -6.64 5.48
N HIS A 12 -11.01 -5.95 6.57
CA HIS A 12 -9.62 -5.60 6.85
C HIS A 12 -8.75 -6.85 7.06
N TRP A 13 -9.27 -7.85 7.78
CA TRP A 13 -8.59 -9.12 7.99
C TRP A 13 -8.39 -9.89 6.68
N ILE A 14 -9.41 -9.97 5.82
CA ILE A 14 -9.28 -10.60 4.49
C ILE A 14 -8.21 -9.89 3.65
N GLY A 15 -8.21 -8.55 3.66
CA GLY A 15 -7.20 -7.75 2.96
C GLY A 15 -5.79 -8.03 3.46
N GLY A 16 -5.60 -8.07 4.78
CA GLY A 16 -4.32 -8.41 5.41
C GLY A 16 -3.86 -9.83 5.08
N PHE A 17 -4.78 -10.80 5.10
CA PHE A 17 -4.49 -12.18 4.72
C PHE A 17 -4.06 -12.30 3.25
N ALA A 18 -4.76 -11.64 2.33
CA ALA A 18 -4.38 -11.60 0.92
C ALA A 18 -3.00 -10.93 0.72
N ALA A 19 -2.74 -9.83 1.41
CA ALA A 19 -1.46 -9.11 1.37
C ALA A 19 -0.29 -9.87 2.01
N ALA A 20 -0.53 -10.78 2.96
CA ALA A 20 0.51 -11.64 3.52
C ALA A 20 0.77 -12.89 2.67
N SER A 21 -0.28 -13.43 2.05
CA SER A 21 -0.21 -14.70 1.31
C SER A 21 0.22 -14.55 -0.14
N PHE A 22 0.13 -13.37 -0.78
CA PHE A 22 0.41 -13.24 -2.22
C PHE A 22 1.84 -13.67 -2.62
N TYR A 23 2.81 -13.58 -1.71
CA TYR A 23 4.20 -13.97 -1.96
C TYR A 23 4.45 -15.48 -1.73
N VAL A 24 3.54 -16.20 -1.08
CA VAL A 24 3.71 -17.63 -0.74
C VAL A 24 3.75 -18.51 -1.99
N PRO A 25 2.85 -18.37 -2.98
CA PRO A 25 2.91 -19.15 -4.23
C PRO A 25 4.20 -18.91 -5.02
N TYR A 26 4.86 -17.75 -4.82
CA TYR A 26 6.04 -17.36 -5.57
C TYR A 26 7.25 -18.25 -5.24
N ARG A 27 7.26 -18.89 -4.06
CA ARG A 27 8.27 -19.88 -3.68
C ARG A 27 8.24 -21.15 -4.55
N SER A 28 7.10 -21.43 -5.19
CA SER A 28 6.92 -22.61 -6.06
C SER A 28 7.42 -22.38 -7.48
N VAL A 29 7.69 -21.13 -7.88
CA VAL A 29 8.23 -20.80 -9.20
C VAL A 29 9.74 -21.04 -9.19
N ARG A 30 10.20 -22.05 -9.93
CA ARG A 30 11.62 -22.40 -10.05
C ARG A 30 12.12 -22.13 -11.47
N GLY A 31 13.34 -21.62 -11.61
CA GLY A 31 14.01 -21.43 -12.92
C GLY A 31 13.75 -20.09 -13.61
N TRP A 32 13.03 -19.16 -12.98
CA TRP A 32 12.84 -17.80 -13.48
C TRP A 32 13.76 -16.83 -12.73
N SER A 33 14.29 -15.82 -13.42
CA SER A 33 14.90 -14.70 -12.71
C SER A 33 13.83 -13.92 -11.96
N TRP A 34 14.22 -13.29 -10.84
CA TRP A 34 13.30 -12.52 -10.01
C TRP A 34 12.60 -11.41 -10.80
N GLU A 35 13.31 -10.78 -11.72
CA GLU A 35 12.83 -9.67 -12.55
C GLU A 35 11.71 -10.12 -13.50
N VAL A 36 11.91 -11.24 -14.20
CA VAL A 36 10.90 -11.77 -15.15
C VAL A 36 9.67 -12.23 -14.39
N PHE A 37 9.89 -12.91 -13.26
CA PHE A 37 8.83 -13.37 -12.38
C PHE A 37 7.99 -12.20 -11.83
N TRP A 38 8.63 -11.16 -11.30
CA TRP A 38 7.96 -9.98 -10.77
C TRP A 38 7.20 -9.21 -11.85
N LEU A 39 7.77 -9.09 -13.05
CA LEU A 39 7.14 -8.39 -14.16
C LEU A 39 5.88 -9.13 -14.63
N VAL A 40 5.93 -10.46 -14.79
CA VAL A 40 4.76 -11.24 -15.19
C VAL A 40 3.66 -11.20 -14.11
N GLY A 41 4.03 -11.31 -12.84
CA GLY A 41 3.10 -11.12 -11.73
C GLY A 41 2.45 -9.74 -11.74
N GLY A 42 3.25 -8.69 -11.95
CA GLY A 42 2.78 -7.31 -12.09
C GLY A 42 1.83 -7.11 -13.27
N VAL A 43 2.13 -7.65 -14.46
CA VAL A 43 1.22 -7.57 -15.61
C VAL A 43 -0.12 -8.24 -15.30
N PHE A 44 -0.10 -9.43 -14.70
CA PHE A 44 -1.34 -10.10 -14.34
C PHE A 44 -2.14 -9.30 -13.30
N SER A 45 -1.51 -8.88 -12.21
CA SER A 45 -2.18 -8.21 -11.10
C SER A 45 -2.57 -6.76 -11.37
N TRP A 46 -1.83 -6.02 -12.21
CA TRP A 46 -2.04 -4.58 -12.44
C TRP A 46 -2.72 -4.28 -13.77
N ILE A 47 -2.68 -5.20 -14.74
CA ILE A 47 -3.32 -5.02 -16.04
C ILE A 47 -4.47 -6.01 -16.18
N LEU A 48 -4.20 -7.32 -16.18
CA LEU A 48 -5.23 -8.30 -16.53
C LEU A 48 -6.36 -8.37 -15.50
N ALA A 49 -6.03 -8.48 -14.21
CA ALA A 49 -7.04 -8.60 -13.16
C ALA A 49 -7.95 -7.36 -13.07
N PRO A 50 -7.43 -6.10 -13.03
CA PRO A 50 -8.30 -4.93 -13.02
C PRO A 50 -9.22 -4.83 -14.22
N TRP A 51 -8.72 -5.11 -15.44
CA TRP A 51 -9.55 -5.11 -16.64
C TRP A 51 -10.63 -6.20 -16.61
N LEU A 52 -10.29 -7.41 -16.15
CA LEU A 52 -11.25 -8.51 -16.00
C LEU A 52 -12.35 -8.15 -15.00
N PHE A 53 -11.98 -7.74 -13.79
CA PHE A 53 -12.96 -7.40 -12.75
C PHE A 53 -13.78 -6.17 -13.11
N ALA A 54 -13.17 -5.15 -13.70
CA ALA A 54 -13.91 -3.98 -14.16
C ALA A 54 -14.93 -4.35 -15.25
N SER A 55 -14.55 -5.20 -16.21
CA SER A 55 -15.45 -5.66 -17.27
C SER A 55 -16.60 -6.53 -16.75
N CYS A 56 -16.37 -7.33 -15.70
CA CYS A 56 -17.42 -8.12 -15.06
C CYS A 56 -18.33 -7.28 -14.15
N ALA A 57 -17.77 -6.26 -13.48
CA ALA A 57 -18.49 -5.43 -12.51
C ALA A 57 -19.20 -4.21 -13.12
N THR A 58 -18.91 -3.87 -14.38
CA THR A 58 -19.54 -2.74 -15.08
C THR A 58 -20.14 -3.16 -16.41
N HIS A 59 -21.24 -2.51 -16.80
CA HIS A 59 -21.94 -2.82 -18.05
C HIS A 59 -21.28 -2.18 -19.28
N ASN A 60 -20.53 -1.09 -19.11
CA ASN A 60 -19.86 -0.40 -20.21
C ASN A 60 -18.59 0.34 -19.72
N LEU A 61 -17.50 -0.42 -19.56
CA LEU A 61 -16.24 0.07 -19.02
C LEU A 61 -15.65 1.23 -19.85
N LEU A 62 -15.67 1.11 -21.19
CA LEU A 62 -15.07 2.11 -22.07
C LEU A 62 -15.81 3.44 -22.00
N ALA A 63 -17.15 3.43 -21.97
CA ALA A 63 -17.92 4.66 -21.81
C ALA A 63 -17.62 5.38 -20.48
N VAL A 64 -17.37 4.64 -19.39
CA VAL A 64 -16.98 5.23 -18.11
C VAL A 64 -15.61 5.90 -18.20
N LEU A 65 -14.64 5.26 -18.86
CA LEU A 65 -13.31 5.82 -19.06
C LEU A 65 -13.35 7.07 -19.95
N GLU A 66 -14.12 7.05 -21.03
CA GLU A 66 -14.31 8.19 -21.94
C GLU A 66 -15.01 9.38 -21.26
N ALA A 67 -16.00 9.11 -20.40
CA ALA A 67 -16.69 10.14 -19.63
C ALA A 67 -15.84 10.71 -18.48
N THR A 68 -14.70 10.11 -18.15
CA THR A 68 -13.86 10.55 -17.03
C THR A 68 -13.09 11.82 -17.40
N PRO A 69 -13.08 12.86 -16.54
CA PRO A 69 -12.33 14.08 -16.80
C PRO A 69 -10.83 13.82 -17.06
N PRO A 70 -10.20 14.46 -18.07
CA PRO A 70 -8.79 14.23 -18.40
C PRO A 70 -7.84 14.47 -17.22
N ARG A 71 -8.14 15.45 -16.37
CA ARG A 71 -7.36 15.72 -15.15
C ARG A 71 -7.38 14.55 -14.18
N THR A 72 -8.53 13.89 -14.02
CA THR A 72 -8.66 12.72 -13.15
C THR A 72 -7.84 11.56 -13.70
N LEU A 73 -7.95 11.28 -15.01
CA LEU A 73 -7.13 10.26 -15.67
C LEU A 73 -5.63 10.55 -15.52
N ALA A 74 -5.21 11.80 -15.74
CA ALA A 74 -3.82 12.21 -15.57
C ALA A 74 -3.30 11.98 -14.14
N LEU A 75 -4.09 12.30 -13.12
CA LEU A 75 -3.74 12.02 -11.72
C LEU A 75 -3.69 10.52 -11.42
N CYS A 76 -4.64 9.74 -11.93
CA CYS A 76 -4.64 8.28 -11.78
C CYS A 76 -3.38 7.66 -12.40
N TYR A 77 -2.99 8.07 -13.60
CA TYR A 77 -1.75 7.60 -14.23
C TYR A 77 -0.51 8.07 -13.48
N PHE A 78 -0.45 9.34 -13.07
CA PHE A 78 0.68 9.88 -12.32
C PHE A 78 0.89 9.15 -10.99
N PHE A 79 -0.15 9.04 -10.16
CA PHE A 79 -0.06 8.30 -8.90
C PHE A 79 0.14 6.79 -9.12
N GLY A 80 -0.39 6.22 -10.21
CA GLY A 80 -0.14 4.84 -10.59
C GLY A 80 1.35 4.58 -10.90
N ILE A 81 2.01 5.48 -11.63
CA ILE A 81 3.45 5.41 -11.91
C ILE A 81 4.25 5.51 -10.61
N LEU A 82 3.93 6.49 -9.75
CA LEU A 82 4.60 6.63 -8.44
C LEU A 82 4.44 5.40 -7.56
N TRP A 83 3.23 4.82 -7.54
CA TRP A 83 2.95 3.59 -6.81
C TRP A 83 3.74 2.39 -7.37
N GLY A 84 3.79 2.23 -8.70
CA GLY A 84 4.59 1.18 -9.34
C GLY A 84 6.08 1.31 -9.05
N PHE A 85 6.62 2.53 -9.06
CA PHE A 85 7.99 2.81 -8.65
C PHE A 85 8.24 2.47 -7.17
N GLY A 86 7.29 2.80 -6.30
CA GLY A 86 7.30 2.38 -4.89
C GLY A 86 7.31 0.86 -4.73
N GLY A 87 6.50 0.13 -5.50
CA GLY A 87 6.47 -1.34 -5.49
C GLY A 87 7.79 -1.98 -5.94
N LEU A 88 8.42 -1.43 -6.97
CA LEU A 88 9.74 -1.89 -7.44
C LEU A 88 10.82 -1.67 -6.40
N THR A 89 10.90 -0.47 -5.82
CA THR A 89 11.88 -0.13 -4.78
C THR A 89 11.64 -0.91 -3.48
N TYR A 90 10.38 -1.20 -3.13
CA TYR A 90 10.05 -2.12 -2.04
C TYR A 90 10.59 -3.53 -2.29
N GLY A 91 10.39 -4.09 -3.49
CA GLY A 91 10.94 -5.40 -3.87
C GLY A 91 12.47 -5.45 -3.77
N LEU A 92 13.16 -4.41 -4.25
CA LEU A 92 14.61 -4.26 -4.10
C LEU A 92 15.02 -4.17 -2.63
N THR A 93 14.28 -3.43 -1.81
CA THR A 93 14.55 -3.31 -0.36
C THR A 93 14.49 -4.68 0.31
N MET A 94 13.48 -5.50 -0.01
CA MET A 94 13.40 -6.87 0.53
C MET A 94 14.57 -7.75 0.07
N ARG A 95 15.06 -7.56 -1.16
CA ARG A 95 16.21 -8.27 -1.71
C ARG A 95 17.54 -7.90 -1.04
N TYR A 96 17.75 -6.62 -0.73
CA TYR A 96 19.02 -6.13 -0.17
C TYR A 96 19.07 -6.13 1.37
N LEU A 97 17.97 -5.76 2.06
CA LEU A 97 17.91 -5.66 3.52
C LEU A 97 17.32 -6.92 4.19
N GLY A 98 16.73 -7.83 3.41
CA GLY A 98 15.98 -8.97 3.93
C GLY A 98 14.56 -8.60 4.37
N ILE A 99 13.70 -9.63 4.49
CA ILE A 99 12.26 -9.46 4.70
C ILE A 99 11.95 -8.77 6.03
N ALA A 100 12.64 -9.13 7.12
CA ALA A 100 12.34 -8.60 8.45
C ALA A 100 12.65 -7.11 8.58
N LEU A 101 13.88 -6.69 8.26
CA LEU A 101 14.32 -5.30 8.35
C LEU A 101 13.64 -4.43 7.29
N GLY A 102 13.60 -4.91 6.04
CA GLY A 102 12.98 -4.19 4.93
C GLY A 102 11.50 -3.92 5.17
N THR A 103 10.74 -4.91 5.63
CA THR A 103 9.29 -4.76 5.87
C THR A 103 9.02 -3.79 7.02
N ALA A 104 9.80 -3.86 8.11
CA ALA A 104 9.65 -2.95 9.24
C ALA A 104 9.84 -1.47 8.84
N ILE A 105 10.93 -1.17 8.13
CA ILE A 105 11.24 0.19 7.67
C ILE A 105 10.18 0.68 6.67
N ALA A 106 9.87 -0.13 5.66
CA ALA A 106 8.95 0.26 4.60
C ALA A 106 7.51 0.47 5.10
N LEU A 107 6.96 -0.50 5.86
CA LEU A 107 5.60 -0.37 6.40
C LEU A 107 5.51 0.79 7.38
N GLY A 108 6.54 0.99 8.19
CA GLY A 108 6.53 2.03 9.20
C GLY A 108 6.66 3.44 8.62
N LEU A 109 7.50 3.65 7.59
CA LEU A 109 7.54 4.90 6.83
C LEU A 109 6.21 5.14 6.09
N THR A 110 5.64 4.10 5.47
CA THR A 110 4.35 4.20 4.77
C THR A 110 3.21 4.54 5.74
N ALA A 111 3.20 3.96 6.93
CA ALA A 111 2.22 4.27 7.97
C ALA A 111 2.35 5.72 8.44
N ALA A 112 3.58 6.20 8.69
CA ALA A 112 3.82 7.57 9.12
C ALA A 112 3.42 8.59 8.04
N PHE A 113 3.95 8.45 6.82
CA PHE A 113 3.64 9.36 5.72
C PHE A 113 2.18 9.26 5.27
N GLY A 114 1.63 8.05 5.17
CA GLY A 114 0.24 7.82 4.79
C GLY A 114 -0.76 8.43 5.76
N THR A 115 -0.39 8.54 7.04
CA THR A 115 -1.25 9.16 8.05
C THR A 115 -1.08 10.69 8.12
N LEU A 116 0.14 11.20 7.91
CA LEU A 116 0.46 12.62 8.09
C LEU A 116 0.26 13.47 6.82
N ILE A 117 0.57 12.93 5.63
CA ILE A 117 0.51 13.70 4.38
C ILE A 117 -0.92 14.14 4.03
N PRO A 118 -1.97 13.30 4.11
CA PRO A 118 -3.31 13.74 3.70
C PRO A 118 -3.84 14.91 4.56
N PRO A 119 -3.74 14.89 5.91
CA PRO A 119 -4.11 16.04 6.75
C PRO A 119 -3.22 17.28 6.55
N LEU A 120 -1.94 17.09 6.22
CA LEU A 120 -1.02 18.18 5.87
C LEU A 120 -1.48 18.92 4.61
N VAL A 121 -1.76 18.17 3.54
CA VAL A 121 -2.17 18.73 2.24
C VAL A 121 -3.59 19.31 2.29
N SER A 122 -4.49 18.73 3.08
CA SER A 122 -5.87 19.23 3.24
C SER A 122 -5.98 20.40 4.22
N GLY A 123 -4.89 20.83 4.86
CA GLY A 123 -4.89 21.90 5.87
C GLY A 123 -5.59 21.52 7.19
N GLN A 124 -6.02 20.27 7.35
CA GLN A 124 -6.73 19.79 8.53
C GLN A 124 -5.82 19.32 9.67
N LEU A 125 -4.50 19.33 9.46
CA LEU A 125 -3.51 18.84 10.43
C LEU A 125 -3.73 19.43 11.85
N PHE A 126 -3.88 20.75 11.93
CA PHE A 126 -4.05 21.43 13.21
C PHE A 126 -5.48 21.24 13.74
N GLY A 127 -6.50 21.38 12.88
CA GLY A 127 -7.91 21.35 13.29
C GLY A 127 -8.43 19.97 13.73
N SER A 128 -8.07 18.89 13.03
CA SER A 128 -8.63 17.55 13.29
C SER A 128 -7.64 16.59 13.94
N LEU A 129 -6.33 16.71 13.70
CA LEU A 129 -5.34 15.77 14.24
C LEU A 129 -4.81 16.17 15.62
N ILE A 130 -4.47 17.44 15.83
CA ILE A 130 -3.80 17.87 17.07
C ILE A 130 -4.81 18.21 18.18
N HIS A 131 -5.95 18.80 17.83
CA HIS A 131 -6.94 19.26 18.80
C HIS A 131 -7.96 18.20 19.22
N THR A 132 -8.10 17.09 18.48
CA THR A 132 -9.03 16.01 18.84
C THR A 132 -8.36 14.89 19.62
N THR A 133 -9.08 14.28 20.55
CA THR A 133 -8.59 13.11 21.30
C THR A 133 -8.23 11.95 20.37
N GLY A 134 -9.06 11.71 19.34
CA GLY A 134 -8.80 10.67 18.34
C GLY A 134 -7.51 10.92 17.55
N GLY A 135 -7.29 12.16 17.10
CA GLY A 135 -6.07 12.52 16.37
C GLY A 135 -4.80 12.41 17.23
N ARG A 136 -4.86 12.75 18.53
CA ARG A 136 -3.74 12.54 19.47
C ARG A 136 -3.41 11.07 19.66
N VAL A 137 -4.41 10.19 19.73
CA VAL A 137 -4.20 8.74 19.80
C VAL A 137 -3.51 8.21 18.53
N VAL A 138 -3.92 8.70 17.36
CA VAL A 138 -3.27 8.37 16.08
C VAL A 138 -1.81 8.84 16.07
N LEU A 139 -1.53 10.08 16.49
CA LEU A 139 -0.17 10.61 16.59
C LEU A 139 0.72 9.80 17.55
N LEU A 140 0.17 9.39 18.70
CA LEU A 140 0.87 8.50 19.63
C LEU A 140 1.19 7.15 18.98
N GLY A 141 0.23 6.58 18.24
CA GLY A 141 0.44 5.34 17.48
C GLY A 141 1.57 5.45 16.46
N ILE A 142 1.65 6.57 15.73
CA ILE A 142 2.75 6.84 14.80
C ILE A 142 4.08 6.95 15.56
N ALA A 143 4.12 7.68 16.67
CA ALA A 143 5.36 7.83 17.46
C ALA A 143 5.87 6.47 17.97
N VAL A 144 4.98 5.61 18.47
CA VAL A 144 5.33 4.25 18.90
C VAL A 144 5.80 3.40 17.72
N ALA A 145 5.13 3.46 16.57
CA ALA A 145 5.54 2.75 15.37
C ALA A 145 6.95 3.18 14.92
N LEU A 146 7.23 4.49 14.85
CA LEU A 146 8.53 5.03 14.49
C LEU A 146 9.63 4.60 15.48
N ALA A 147 9.34 4.60 16.78
CA ALA A 147 10.26 4.08 17.78
C ALA A 147 10.57 2.59 17.56
N GLY A 148 9.56 1.79 17.24
CA GLY A 148 9.72 0.38 16.90
C GLY A 148 10.62 0.16 15.67
N ILE A 149 10.42 0.95 14.61
CA ILE A 149 11.30 0.91 13.42
C ILE A 149 12.73 1.27 13.81
N ALA A 150 12.93 2.31 14.62
CA ALA A 150 14.26 2.74 15.03
C ALA A 150 15.01 1.64 15.80
N VAL A 151 14.30 0.92 16.68
CA VAL A 151 14.86 -0.22 17.42
C VAL A 151 15.21 -1.37 16.47
N VAL A 152 14.32 -1.74 15.54
CA VAL A 152 14.58 -2.81 14.56
C VAL A 152 15.72 -2.42 13.61
N GLY A 153 15.75 -1.15 13.18
CA GLY A 153 16.81 -0.57 12.37
C GLY A 153 18.17 -0.69 13.03
N LYS A 154 18.26 -0.31 14.31
CA LYS A 154 19.48 -0.43 15.10
C LYS A 154 19.93 -1.89 15.25
N ALA A 155 19.01 -2.79 15.62
CA ALA A 155 19.32 -4.22 15.75
C ALA A 155 19.74 -4.88 14.42
N GLY A 156 19.28 -4.37 13.29
CA GLY A 156 19.68 -4.82 11.96
C GLY A 156 21.06 -4.32 11.52
N HIS A 157 21.47 -3.13 11.98
CA HIS A 157 22.81 -2.57 11.73
C HIS A 157 23.90 -3.25 12.58
N ASP A 158 23.55 -3.73 13.78
CA ASP A 158 24.49 -4.36 14.72
C ASP A 158 24.82 -5.84 14.36
N LYS A 159 24.41 -6.33 13.18
CA LYS A 159 24.71 -7.67 12.63
C LYS A 159 25.54 -7.59 11.35
#